data_AF-A0A812U352-F1
#
_entry.id   AF-A0A812U352-F1
#
_cell.length_a   1.000
_cell.length_b   1.000
_cell.length_c   1.000
_cell.angle_alpha   90.00
_cell.angle_beta   90.00
_cell.angle_gamma   90.00
#
_symmetry.space_group_name_H-M   'P 1'
#
loop_
_entity.id
_entity.type
_entity.pdbx_description
1 polymer ?
#
loop_
_entity_poly.entity_id
_entity_poly.type
_entity_poly.pdbx_seq_one_letter_code
_entity_poly.pdbx_strand_id
1 'polypeptide(L)'
;MEAFVQKGDWKHQRQPLEEKVPDAQSVALAIQGYTTRSFMPSVAQKVVPQFLQKLPDAFKQTSTPLLDDKERFHISKTKAVSWQEFCNRAVMYFDIRLAGMTAMAYSSHVFNTLSELHPRRSGALKAVATLVQRVDAESPNLLTI
;
A
#
# COMPACT_ATOMS: atom_id res chain seq x y z
N MET A 1 31.18 -20.83 -21.09
CA MET A 1 32.12 -20.62 -19.97
C MET A 1 32.09 -19.15 -19.62
N GLU A 2 31.79 -18.87 -18.35
CA GLU A 2 31.93 -17.55 -17.74
C GLU A 2 33.36 -17.00 -17.87
N ALA A 3 33.51 -15.67 -17.96
CA ALA A 3 34.31 -14.89 -17.01
C ALA A 3 34.50 -13.41 -17.43
N PHE A 4 34.07 -12.52 -16.53
CA PHE A 4 34.81 -11.36 -16.00
C PHE A 4 35.27 -10.18 -16.90
N VAL A 5 34.55 -9.06 -16.72
CA VAL A 5 35.01 -7.67 -16.42
C VAL A 5 36.34 -7.18 -17.01
N GLN A 6 36.28 -6.08 -17.77
CA GLN A 6 37.31 -5.03 -17.74
C GLN A 6 36.73 -3.64 -17.46
N LYS A 7 37.38 -2.99 -16.49
CA LYS A 7 37.25 -1.62 -16.00
C LYS A 7 37.89 -0.61 -16.96
N GLY A 8 37.41 0.63 -16.92
CA GLY A 8 38.17 1.84 -17.29
C GLY A 8 37.28 2.91 -17.91
N ASP A 9 36.68 3.78 -17.10
CA ASP A 9 37.18 5.14 -16.79
C ASP A 9 36.68 6.20 -17.80
N TRP A 10 35.49 6.75 -17.55
CA TRP A 10 35.17 8.12 -17.94
C TRP A 10 34.58 8.85 -16.73
N LYS A 11 35.50 9.44 -15.97
CA LYS A 11 35.24 10.48 -14.99
C LYS A 11 34.60 11.69 -15.67
N HIS A 12 33.34 11.96 -15.36
CA HIS A 12 32.82 13.32 -15.35
C HIS A 12 32.19 13.58 -13.98
N GLN A 13 32.89 14.42 -13.22
CA GLN A 13 32.38 15.29 -12.16
C GLN A 13 31.21 14.73 -11.34
N ARG A 14 31.52 13.85 -10.38
CA ARG A 14 30.66 13.70 -9.20
C ARG A 14 30.79 14.97 -8.37
N GLN A 15 29.91 15.94 -8.59
CA GLN A 15 29.37 16.66 -7.44
C GLN A 15 28.78 15.60 -6.51
N PRO A 16 28.97 15.70 -5.17
CA PRO A 16 28.23 14.85 -4.26
C PRO A 16 26.77 15.26 -4.39
N LEU A 17 26.03 14.59 -5.27
CA LEU A 17 24.60 14.43 -5.06
C LEU A 17 24.55 13.65 -3.75
N GLU A 18 24.40 14.38 -2.65
CA GLU A 18 23.78 13.87 -1.44
C GLU A 18 22.65 12.97 -1.94
N GLU A 19 22.87 11.67 -1.82
CA GLU A 19 21.83 10.69 -1.95
C GLU A 19 20.87 11.07 -0.83
N LYS A 20 19.89 11.92 -1.15
CA LYS A 20 18.76 12.23 -0.29
C LYS A 20 18.06 10.89 -0.14
N VAL A 21 18.53 10.12 0.84
CA VAL A 21 17.73 9.12 1.54
C VAL A 21 16.40 9.84 1.75
N PRO A 22 15.31 9.42 1.11
CA PRO A 22 14.07 10.15 1.20
C PRO A 22 13.72 10.17 2.67
N ASP A 23 13.77 11.38 3.23
CA ASP A 23 13.62 11.64 4.64
C ASP A 23 12.41 10.87 5.16
N ALA A 24 12.53 10.19 6.30
CA ALA A 24 11.41 9.50 6.93
C ALA A 24 10.20 10.43 7.12
N GLN A 25 10.40 11.75 7.12
CA GLN A 25 9.36 12.79 7.09
C GLN A 25 8.51 12.79 5.82
N SER A 26 8.99 12.28 4.70
CA SER A 26 8.26 12.27 3.43
C SER A 26 7.20 11.16 3.33
N VAL A 27 7.27 10.12 4.16
CA VAL A 27 6.21 9.11 4.31
C VAL A 27 4.95 9.71 4.98
N ALA A 28 5.08 10.91 5.56
CA ALA A 28 4.06 11.53 6.39
C ALA A 28 2.88 12.17 5.63
N LEU A 29 2.87 12.35 4.31
CA LEU A 29 1.81 13.18 3.69
C LEU A 29 0.47 12.47 3.45
N ALA A 30 0.42 11.14 3.25
CA ALA A 30 -0.85 10.39 3.26
C ALA A 30 -1.14 9.68 4.62
N ILE A 31 -0.13 9.63 5.51
CA ILE A 31 -0.20 9.03 6.86
C ILE A 31 -0.26 10.12 7.96
N GLN A 32 -0.29 11.41 7.58
CA GLN A 32 -0.27 12.53 8.54
C GLN A 32 -1.47 12.42 9.49
N GLY A 33 -1.17 12.18 10.77
CA GLY A 33 -2.17 12.05 11.83
C GLY A 33 -2.57 10.61 12.19
N TYR A 34 -2.16 9.61 11.42
CA TYR A 34 -2.40 8.21 11.76
C TYR A 34 -1.19 7.60 12.48
N THR A 35 -1.44 7.08 13.67
CA THR A 35 -0.48 6.29 14.45
C THR A 35 -0.97 4.85 14.53
N THR A 36 -0.19 3.95 15.09
CA THR A 36 -0.67 2.60 15.43
C THR A 36 -2.01 2.66 16.17
N ARG A 37 -2.15 3.55 17.17
CA ARG A 37 -3.38 3.72 17.94
C ARG A 37 -4.60 4.09 17.10
N SER A 38 -4.41 4.68 15.91
CA SER A 38 -5.49 4.99 14.99
C SER A 38 -6.12 3.76 14.33
N PHE A 39 -5.47 2.60 14.44
CA PHE A 39 -5.90 1.32 13.89
C PHE A 39 -6.24 0.29 14.97
N MET A 40 -6.64 0.73 16.16
CA MET A 40 -7.22 -0.18 17.15
C MET A 40 -8.44 -0.91 16.55
N PRO A 41 -8.72 -2.17 16.93
CA PRO A 41 -9.81 -2.95 16.33
C PRO A 41 -11.16 -2.21 16.29
N SER A 42 -11.49 -1.50 17.37
CA SER A 42 -12.75 -0.74 17.50
C SER A 42 -12.89 0.45 16.53
N VAL A 43 -11.79 0.98 16.01
CA VAL A 43 -11.80 2.12 15.06
C VAL A 43 -11.36 1.72 13.65
N ALA A 44 -10.73 0.55 13.49
CA ALA A 44 -10.23 0.06 12.20
C ALA A 44 -11.35 -0.03 11.14
N GLN A 45 -12.56 -0.41 11.55
CA GLN A 45 -13.76 -0.44 10.68
C GLN A 45 -14.06 0.88 9.98
N LYS A 46 -13.70 2.01 10.58
CA LYS A 46 -13.89 3.34 10.00
C LYS A 46 -12.62 3.87 9.33
N VAL A 47 -11.46 3.66 9.96
CA VAL A 47 -10.22 4.31 9.55
C VAL A 47 -9.59 3.62 8.33
N VAL A 48 -9.63 2.29 8.25
CA VAL A 48 -9.02 1.54 7.13
C VAL A 48 -9.68 1.88 5.79
N PRO A 49 -11.03 1.86 5.65
CA PRO A 49 -11.65 2.23 4.38
C PRO A 49 -11.36 3.68 3.98
N GLN A 50 -11.39 4.61 4.94
CA GLN A 50 -11.07 6.02 4.67
C GLN A 50 -9.63 6.23 4.22
N PHE A 51 -8.68 5.47 4.76
CA PHE A 51 -7.30 5.50 4.31
C PHE A 51 -7.18 5.01 2.87
N LEU A 52 -7.78 3.84 2.57
CA LEU A 52 -7.71 3.23 1.24
C LEU A 52 -8.42 4.06 0.16
N GLN A 53 -9.49 4.77 0.51
CA GLN A 53 -10.19 5.69 -0.40
C GLN A 53 -9.32 6.87 -0.83
N LYS A 54 -8.38 7.33 0.00
CA LYS A 54 -7.45 8.43 -0.34
C LYS A 54 -6.25 7.97 -1.16
N LEU A 55 -5.99 6.67 -1.20
CA LEU A 55 -4.80 6.11 -1.81
C LEU A 55 -4.72 6.36 -3.33
N PRO A 56 -5.80 6.22 -4.14
CA PRO A 56 -5.75 6.52 -5.56
C PRO A 56 -5.32 7.96 -5.86
N ASP A 57 -5.81 8.93 -5.10
CA ASP A 57 -5.46 10.33 -5.30
C ASP A 57 -3.99 10.60 -4.94
N ALA A 58 -3.45 9.92 -3.93
CA ALA A 58 -2.02 9.99 -3.61
C ALA A 58 -1.15 9.43 -4.76
N PHE A 59 -1.60 8.38 -5.45
CA PHE A 59 -0.91 7.81 -6.61
C PHE A 59 -1.03 8.67 -7.89
N LYS A 60 -2.15 9.38 -8.08
CA LYS A 60 -2.29 10.38 -9.16
C LYS A 60 -1.25 11.49 -9.04
N GLN A 61 -0.96 11.94 -7.81
CA GLN A 61 0.07 12.97 -7.56
C GLN A 61 1.49 12.50 -7.91
N THR A 62 1.74 11.19 -8.00
CA THR A 62 3.02 10.61 -8.42
C THR A 62 3.02 10.16 -9.88
N SER A 63 2.11 10.69 -10.71
CA SER A 63 1.96 10.37 -12.14
C SER A 63 1.76 8.89 -12.45
N THR A 64 1.27 8.11 -11.48
CA THR A 64 1.01 6.68 -11.66
C THR A 64 -0.44 6.40 -11.26
N PRO A 65 -1.40 6.43 -12.21
CA PRO A 65 -2.79 6.17 -11.88
C PRO A 65 -2.95 4.74 -11.36
N LEU A 66 -3.58 4.60 -10.20
CA LEU A 66 -3.80 3.30 -9.56
C LEU A 66 -5.03 2.56 -10.13
N LEU A 67 -6.04 3.33 -10.54
CA LEU A 67 -7.35 2.84 -10.97
C LEU A 67 -7.61 3.17 -12.43
N ASP A 68 -8.49 2.39 -13.06
CA ASP A 68 -9.04 2.70 -14.39
C ASP A 68 -10.16 3.75 -14.34
N ASP A 69 -10.70 4.12 -15.51
CA ASP A 69 -11.79 5.09 -15.65
C ASP A 69 -13.11 4.66 -15.00
N LYS A 70 -13.22 3.39 -14.58
CA LYS A 70 -14.38 2.81 -13.89
C LYS A 70 -14.13 2.61 -12.40
N GLU A 71 -13.10 3.23 -11.85
CA GLU A 71 -12.67 3.13 -10.45
C GLU A 71 -12.34 1.68 -10.02
N ARG A 72 -11.76 0.90 -10.93
CA ARG A 72 -11.35 -0.49 -10.68
C ARG A 72 -9.85 -0.65 -10.65
N PHE A 73 -9.39 -1.54 -9.79
CA PHE A 73 -8.02 -2.00 -9.76
C PHE A 73 -7.89 -3.30 -10.57
N HIS A 74 -6.94 -3.34 -11.50
CA HIS A 74 -6.68 -4.53 -12.33
C HIS A 74 -5.65 -5.43 -11.66
N ILE A 75 -6.09 -6.59 -11.16
CA ILE A 75 -5.19 -7.64 -10.63
C ILE A 75 -4.47 -8.34 -11.79
N SER A 76 -5.20 -8.55 -12.89
CA SER A 76 -4.69 -9.15 -14.13
C SER A 76 -5.45 -8.56 -15.32
N LYS A 77 -5.08 -8.94 -16.55
CA LYS A 77 -5.78 -8.51 -17.77
C LYS A 77 -7.27 -8.89 -17.79
N THR A 78 -7.66 -9.94 -17.07
CA THR A 78 -9.03 -10.50 -17.08
C THR A 78 -9.77 -10.29 -15.77
N LYS A 79 -9.09 -9.82 -14.72
CA LYS A 79 -9.65 -9.67 -13.38
C LYS A 79 -9.44 -8.26 -12.86
N ALA A 80 -10.54 -7.56 -12.64
CA ALA A 80 -10.59 -6.24 -12.03
C ALA A 80 -11.52 -6.25 -10.82
N VAL A 81 -11.16 -5.48 -9.80
CA VAL A 81 -11.92 -5.35 -8.55
C VAL A 81 -12.38 -3.91 -8.38
N SER A 82 -13.64 -3.70 -7.98
CA SER A 82 -14.15 -2.38 -7.61
C SER A 82 -13.36 -1.84 -6.41
N TRP A 83 -12.77 -0.65 -6.55
CA TRP A 83 -11.97 -0.09 -5.47
C TRP A 83 -12.80 0.21 -4.22
N GLN A 84 -14.04 0.66 -4.42
CA GLN A 84 -14.98 0.90 -3.34
C GLN A 84 -15.31 -0.39 -2.57
N GLU A 85 -15.55 -1.49 -3.30
CA GLU A 85 -15.83 -2.78 -2.69
C GLU A 85 -14.61 -3.30 -1.92
N PHE A 86 -13.41 -3.16 -2.50
CA PHE A 86 -12.16 -3.51 -1.84
C PHE A 86 -11.96 -2.73 -0.53
N CYS A 87 -12.21 -1.41 -0.51
CA CYS A 87 -12.08 -0.59 0.69
C CYS A 87 -12.97 -1.09 1.83
N ASN A 88 -14.20 -1.52 1.51
CA ASN A 88 -15.16 -2.04 2.50
C ASN A 88 -14.75 -3.42 3.02
N ARG A 89 -14.23 -4.30 2.14
CA ARG A 89 -13.82 -5.67 2.49
C ARG A 89 -12.47 -5.73 3.18
N ALA A 90 -11.61 -4.73 2.99
CA ALA A 90 -10.25 -4.72 3.57
C ALA A 90 -10.24 -4.82 5.10
N VAL A 91 -11.26 -4.27 5.79
CA VAL A 91 -11.35 -4.44 7.25
C VAL A 91 -11.61 -5.89 7.63
N MET A 92 -12.54 -6.55 6.94
CA MET A 92 -12.87 -7.96 7.20
C MET A 92 -11.64 -8.85 7.01
N TYR A 93 -10.80 -8.57 6.01
CA TYR A 93 -9.52 -9.24 5.83
C TYR A 93 -8.65 -9.14 7.09
N PHE A 94 -8.49 -7.94 7.65
CA PHE A 94 -7.70 -7.74 8.87
C PHE A 94 -8.35 -8.42 10.09
N ASP A 95 -9.67 -8.32 10.24
CA ASP A 95 -10.40 -8.98 11.34
C ASP A 95 -10.24 -10.51 11.29
N ILE A 96 -10.33 -11.12 10.10
CA ILE A 96 -10.13 -12.57 9.90
C ILE A 96 -8.68 -12.95 10.19
N ARG A 97 -7.71 -12.23 9.63
CA ARG A 97 -6.29 -12.59 9.72
C ARG A 97 -5.67 -12.36 11.07
N LEU A 98 -6.21 -11.43 11.83
CA LEU A 98 -5.68 -10.99 13.11
C LEU A 98 -6.60 -11.41 14.28
N ALA A 99 -7.54 -12.33 14.01
CA ALA A 99 -8.42 -12.91 15.02
C ALA A 99 -7.60 -13.54 16.15
N GLY A 100 -7.95 -13.22 17.40
CA GLY A 100 -7.26 -13.71 18.59
C GLY A 100 -5.95 -13.00 18.94
N MET A 101 -5.50 -12.02 18.13
CA MET A 101 -4.34 -11.20 18.47
C MET A 101 -4.70 -10.12 19.51
N THR A 102 -3.71 -9.65 20.26
CA THR A 102 -3.91 -8.50 21.15
C THR A 102 -4.22 -7.24 20.33
N ALA A 103 -4.97 -6.30 20.91
CA ALA A 103 -5.31 -5.05 20.24
C ALA A 103 -4.07 -4.29 19.72
N MET A 104 -2.97 -4.32 20.48
CA MET A 104 -1.71 -3.68 20.10
C MET A 104 -1.01 -4.39 18.92
N ALA A 105 -1.04 -5.72 18.89
CA ALA A 105 -0.49 -6.50 17.78
C ALA A 105 -1.34 -6.31 16.52
N TYR A 106 -2.66 -6.34 16.64
CA TYR A 106 -3.61 -6.04 15.56
C TYR A 106 -3.30 -4.69 14.93
N SER A 107 -3.28 -3.64 15.75
CA SER A 107 -3.06 -2.26 15.32
C SER A 107 -1.70 -2.06 14.67
N SER A 108 -0.65 -2.64 15.24
CA SER A 108 0.69 -2.64 14.64
C SER A 108 0.69 -3.28 13.26
N HIS A 109 0.02 -4.42 13.12
CA HIS A 109 -0.02 -5.11 11.84
C HIS A 109 -0.77 -4.31 10.78
N VAL A 110 -1.96 -3.79 11.10
CA VAL A 110 -2.75 -2.97 10.18
C VAL A 110 -1.97 -1.72 9.76
N PHE A 111 -1.39 -1.00 10.73
CA PHE A 111 -0.61 0.20 10.46
C PHE A 111 0.58 -0.08 9.53
N ASN A 112 1.35 -1.14 9.80
CA ASN A 112 2.51 -1.50 9.00
C ASN A 112 2.10 -1.86 7.57
N THR A 113 1.05 -2.68 7.41
CA THR A 113 0.55 -3.09 6.10
C THR A 113 0.07 -1.89 5.28
N LEU A 114 -0.68 -0.96 5.88
CA LEU A 114 -1.15 0.24 5.18
C LEU A 114 -0.02 1.23 4.85
N SER A 115 1.00 1.31 5.71
CA SER A 115 2.16 2.17 5.50
C SER A 115 3.02 1.74 4.30
N GLU A 116 3.02 0.46 3.93
CA GLU A 116 3.71 -0.07 2.76
C GLU A 116 3.06 0.33 1.44
N LEU A 117 1.75 0.65 1.45
CA LEU A 117 1.00 1.02 0.25
C LEU A 117 1.32 2.43 -0.26
N HIS A 118 2.00 3.24 0.56
CA HIS A 118 2.20 4.65 0.27
C HIS A 118 3.04 4.84 -1.01
N PRO A 119 2.64 5.69 -1.98
CA PRO A 119 3.32 5.84 -3.28
C PRO A 119 4.84 6.11 -3.21
N ARG A 120 5.28 6.80 -2.15
CA ARG A 120 6.71 7.09 -1.88
C ARG A 120 7.54 5.89 -1.40
N ARG A 121 6.91 4.76 -1.04
CA ARG A 121 7.62 3.54 -0.66
C ARG A 121 8.08 2.79 -1.90
N SER A 122 9.31 2.28 -1.87
CA SER A 122 9.76 1.34 -2.90
C SER A 122 8.87 0.11 -2.89
N GLY A 123 8.35 -0.28 -4.05
CA GLY A 123 7.45 -1.44 -4.18
C GLY A 123 5.99 -1.19 -3.78
N ALA A 124 5.57 0.06 -3.56
CA ALA A 124 4.20 0.38 -3.14
C ALA A 124 3.10 -0.22 -4.06
N LEU A 125 3.27 -0.14 -5.39
CA LEU A 125 2.32 -0.77 -6.34
C LEU A 125 2.21 -2.28 -6.14
N LYS A 126 3.34 -2.95 -5.89
CA LYS A 126 3.38 -4.39 -5.60
C LYS A 126 2.69 -4.70 -4.27
N ALA A 127 2.88 -3.85 -3.26
CA ALA A 127 2.20 -3.96 -1.97
C ALA A 127 0.68 -3.80 -2.13
N VAL A 128 0.22 -2.82 -2.92
CA VAL A 128 -1.20 -2.66 -3.24
C VAL A 128 -1.74 -3.89 -3.96
N ALA A 129 -1.07 -4.35 -5.02
CA ALA A 129 -1.51 -5.53 -5.77
C ALA A 129 -1.60 -6.77 -4.86
N THR A 130 -0.62 -6.95 -3.97
CA THR A 130 -0.60 -8.06 -3.01
C THR A 130 -1.75 -7.97 -2.02
N LEU A 131 -2.02 -6.78 -1.48
CA LEU A 131 -3.14 -6.59 -0.55
C LEU A 131 -4.48 -6.81 -1.23
N VAL A 132 -4.69 -6.25 -2.43
CA VAL A 132 -5.92 -6.45 -3.21
C VAL A 132 -6.15 -7.93 -3.49
N GLN A 133 -5.13 -8.67 -3.90
CA GLN A 133 -5.22 -10.12 -4.11
C GLN A 133 -5.61 -10.88 -2.83
N ARG A 134 -5.05 -10.51 -1.68
CA ARG A 134 -5.36 -11.16 -0.39
C ARG A 134 -6.78 -10.86 0.07
N VAL A 135 -7.21 -9.60 0.00
CA VAL A 135 -8.59 -9.22 0.34
C VAL A 135 -9.59 -9.93 -0.56
N ASP A 136 -9.31 -10.00 -1.86
CA ASP A 136 -10.17 -10.67 -2.84
C ASP A 136 -10.24 -12.19 -2.63
N ALA A 137 -9.16 -12.83 -2.17
CA ALA A 137 -9.10 -14.26 -1.90
C ALA A 137 -9.70 -14.66 -0.54
N GLU A 138 -9.51 -13.85 0.50
CA GLU A 138 -9.78 -14.25 1.89
C GLU A 138 -11.01 -13.57 2.49
N SER A 139 -11.42 -12.41 1.99
CA SER A 139 -12.66 -11.76 2.45
C SER A 139 -13.81 -12.18 1.55
N PRO A 140 -14.96 -12.62 2.09
CA PRO A 140 -16.11 -12.96 1.27
C PRO A 140 -16.54 -11.75 0.41
N ASN A 141 -16.94 -12.02 -0.84
CA ASN A 141 -17.64 -11.02 -1.63
C ASN A 141 -18.93 -10.69 -0.87
N LEU A 142 -19.10 -9.43 -0.48
CA LEU A 142 -20.37 -8.97 0.06
C LEU A 142 -21.34 -8.96 -1.11
N LEU A 143 -22.01 -10.08 -1.34
CA LEU A 143 -23.12 -10.17 -2.28
C LEU A 143 -24.12 -9.09 -1.85
N THR A 144 -24.21 -8.03 -2.65
CA THR A 144 -25.26 -7.04 -2.52
C THR A 144 -26.53 -7.78 -2.95
N ILE A 145 -27.37 -8.14 -1.97
CA ILE A 145 -28.74 -8.59 -2.21
C ILE A 145 -29.56 -7.39 -2.69
#